data_AF-D3CY78-F1
#
_entry.id   AF-D3CY78-F1
#
_cell.length_a   1.000
_cell.length_b   1.000
_cell.length_c   1.000
_cell.angle_alpha   90.00
_cell.angle_beta   90.00
_cell.angle_gamma   90.00
#
_symmetry.space_group_name_H-M   'P 1'
#
loop_
_entity.id
_entity.type
_entity.pdbx_description
1 polymer ?
#
loop_
_entity_poly.entity_id
_entity_poly.type
_entity_poly.pdbx_seq_one_letter_code
_entity_poly.pdbx_strand_id
1 'polypeptide(L)'
;MAPTTVAPTTVPPAPSTYSETSNHGGHTWTNYQTAGGTRGPDIGYHQTVQVTCRVRGYVTPNGNDWWYRIASSPWNDAYYSDADGFYNNGQTSGPSNTVWVDTRVPLC
;
A
#
# COMPACT_ATOMS: atom_id res chain seq x y z
N MET A 1 -50.79 12.97 17.83
CA MET A 1 -49.62 13.06 16.93
C MET A 1 -48.52 12.20 17.55
N ALA A 2 -48.09 11.14 16.87
CA ALA A 2 -47.00 10.29 17.34
C ALA A 2 -45.65 10.87 16.82
N PRO A 3 -44.57 10.84 17.62
CA PRO A 3 -43.26 11.30 17.16
C PRO A 3 -42.67 10.26 16.19
N THR A 4 -42.31 10.70 14.98
CA THR A 4 -41.51 9.93 14.03
C THR A 4 -40.07 9.83 14.52
N THR A 5 -39.64 8.61 14.87
CA THR A 5 -38.23 8.28 15.15
C THR A 5 -37.43 8.29 13.83
N VAL A 6 -36.40 9.12 13.75
CA VAL A 6 -35.44 9.13 12.63
C VAL A 6 -34.48 7.96 12.81
N ALA A 7 -34.38 7.08 11.81
CA ALA A 7 -33.42 5.98 11.82
C ALA A 7 -31.98 6.53 11.69
N PRO A 8 -31.00 6.01 12.47
CA PRO A 8 -29.61 6.43 12.35
C PRO A 8 -29.03 5.97 11.01
N THR A 9 -28.48 6.90 10.24
CA THR A 9 -27.75 6.62 9.00
C THR A 9 -26.43 5.91 9.35
N THR A 10 -26.26 4.66 8.93
CA THR A 10 -24.99 3.93 9.11
C THR A 10 -23.97 4.45 8.10
N VAL A 11 -23.03 5.29 8.56
CA VAL A 11 -21.85 5.67 7.76
C VAL A 11 -21.00 4.40 7.57
N PRO A 12 -20.65 4.01 6.33
CA PRO A 12 -19.72 2.91 6.11
C PRO A 12 -18.39 3.18 6.84
N PRO A 13 -17.81 2.19 7.55
CA PRO A 13 -16.50 2.37 8.17
C PRO A 13 -15.48 2.75 7.09
N ALA A 14 -14.58 3.68 7.42
CA ALA A 14 -13.51 4.08 6.52
C ALA A 14 -12.66 2.86 6.11
N PRO A 15 -12.12 2.82 4.87
CA PRO A 15 -11.21 1.76 4.46
C PRO A 15 -10.06 1.63 5.47
N SER A 16 -9.76 0.41 5.91
CA SER A 16 -8.59 0.14 6.74
C SER A 16 -7.32 0.32 5.91
N THR A 17 -6.41 1.17 6.38
CA THR A 17 -5.06 1.31 5.81
C THR A 17 -4.01 0.77 6.77
N TYR A 18 -2.85 0.43 6.21
CA TYR A 18 -1.70 -0.10 6.93
C TYR A 18 -0.48 0.77 6.67
N SER A 19 0.28 1.09 7.72
CA SER A 19 1.53 1.84 7.60
C SER A 19 2.65 0.93 7.10
N GLU A 20 3.25 1.29 5.98
CA GLU A 20 4.44 0.63 5.44
C GLU A 20 5.57 1.65 5.31
N THR A 21 6.76 1.31 5.81
CA THR A 21 7.94 2.18 5.75
C THR A 21 8.95 1.62 4.77
N SER A 22 9.37 2.45 3.82
CA SER A 22 10.37 2.05 2.85
C SER A 22 11.75 1.94 3.49
N ASN A 23 12.50 0.90 3.14
CA ASN A 23 13.89 0.71 3.53
C ASN A 23 14.86 1.17 2.45
N HIS A 24 14.48 1.23 1.16
CA HIS A 24 15.35 1.77 0.10
C HIS A 24 14.64 2.74 -0.88
N GLY A 25 13.41 3.13 -0.56
CA GLY A 25 12.54 3.90 -1.45
C GLY A 25 11.78 3.00 -2.42
N GLY A 26 11.08 3.58 -3.39
CA GLY A 26 10.33 2.80 -4.37
C GLY A 26 9.78 3.65 -5.51
N HIS A 27 9.81 3.09 -6.72
CA HIS A 27 9.12 3.67 -7.86
C HIS A 27 7.64 3.32 -7.80
N THR A 28 6.80 4.24 -8.27
CA THR A 28 5.35 4.03 -8.27
C THR A 28 4.78 4.05 -9.67
N TRP A 29 3.84 3.14 -9.90
CA TRP A 29 3.31 2.83 -11.22
C TRP A 29 1.81 2.65 -11.15
N THR A 30 1.10 3.11 -12.18
CA THR A 30 -0.34 2.86 -12.32
C THR A 30 -0.63 1.42 -12.77
N ASN A 31 0.31 0.76 -13.44
CA ASN A 31 0.20 -0.65 -13.83
C ASN A 31 1.25 -1.51 -13.13
N TYR A 32 0.85 -2.17 -12.04
CA TYR A 32 1.68 -3.09 -11.27
C TYR A 32 1.99 -4.39 -12.01
N GLN A 33 1.21 -4.79 -13.02
CA GLN A 33 1.41 -6.04 -13.76
C GLN A 33 2.64 -5.97 -14.68
N THR A 34 3.04 -4.76 -15.08
CA THR A 34 4.15 -4.53 -16.00
C THR A 34 5.20 -3.57 -15.44
N ALA A 35 5.09 -3.15 -14.17
CA ALA A 35 5.87 -2.06 -13.58
C ALA A 35 5.90 -0.81 -14.49
N GLY A 36 4.72 -0.40 -14.98
CA GLY A 36 4.61 0.59 -16.05
C GLY A 36 3.33 1.42 -16.03
N GLY A 37 2.96 1.94 -17.21
CA GLY A 37 1.93 2.97 -17.33
C GLY A 37 2.47 4.35 -16.94
N THR A 38 1.65 5.18 -16.31
CA THR A 38 2.08 6.46 -15.76
C THR A 38 2.93 6.23 -14.52
N ARG A 39 4.13 6.83 -14.50
CA ARG A 39 5.00 6.89 -13.32
C ARG A 39 4.50 7.96 -12.37
N GLY A 40 4.32 7.61 -11.11
CA GLY A 40 3.96 8.56 -10.05
C GLY A 40 5.17 9.17 -9.36
N PRO A 41 4.94 9.97 -8.30
CA PRO A 41 5.99 10.38 -7.38
C PRO A 41 6.68 9.17 -6.75
N ASP A 42 7.98 9.27 -6.51
CA ASP A 42 8.74 8.23 -5.83
C ASP A 42 8.42 8.21 -4.34
N ILE A 43 8.48 7.02 -3.75
CA ILE A 43 8.53 6.85 -2.31
C ILE A 43 9.99 7.06 -1.90
N GLY A 44 10.24 8.07 -1.09
CA GLY A 44 11.56 8.38 -0.56
C GLY A 44 12.05 7.30 0.40
N TYR A 45 13.35 7.31 0.69
CA TYR A 45 13.97 6.45 1.70
C TYR A 45 13.39 6.75 3.09
N HIS A 46 13.04 5.71 3.87
CA HIS A 46 12.42 5.82 5.20
C HIS A 46 11.09 6.56 5.22
N GLN A 47 10.45 6.74 4.05
CA GLN A 47 9.13 7.31 3.98
C GLN A 47 8.09 6.25 4.38
N THR A 48 7.24 6.61 5.35
CA THR A 48 6.04 5.84 5.66
C THR A 48 4.88 6.26 4.77
N VAL A 49 4.25 5.30 4.10
CA VAL A 49 3.02 5.48 3.33
C VAL A 49 1.89 4.66 3.96
N GLN A 50 0.65 5.01 3.60
CA GLN A 50 -0.51 4.18 3.90
C GLN A 50 -0.81 3.30 2.69
N VAL A 51 -0.98 2.00 2.91
CA VAL A 51 -1.37 1.03 1.87
C VAL A 51 -2.73 0.41 2.19
N THR A 52 -3.49 0.07 1.15
CA THR A 52 -4.82 -0.54 1.30
C THR A 52 -4.78 -2.06 1.14
N CYS A 53 -4.03 -2.56 0.16
CA CYS A 53 -3.95 -4.00 -0.11
C CYS A 53 -2.62 -4.37 -0.79
N ARG A 54 -2.30 -5.67 -0.74
CA ARG A 54 -1.17 -6.29 -1.45
C ARG A 54 -1.67 -7.13 -2.61
N VAL A 55 -0.92 -7.15 -3.71
CA VAL A 55 -1.29 -7.87 -4.94
C VAL A 55 -0.04 -8.44 -5.61
N ARG A 56 -0.20 -9.53 -6.36
CA ARG A 56 0.88 -10.08 -7.19
C ARG A 56 0.91 -9.42 -8.57
N GLY A 57 2.09 -9.06 -9.04
CA GLY A 57 2.29 -8.28 -10.26
C GLY A 57 3.55 -8.65 -11.03
N TYR A 58 4.17 -7.63 -11.62
CA TYR A 58 5.46 -7.76 -12.28
C TYR A 58 6.50 -8.34 -11.32
N VAL A 59 7.25 -9.33 -11.80
CA VAL A 59 8.34 -9.96 -11.04
C VAL A 59 9.58 -9.09 -11.16
N THR A 60 10.01 -8.48 -10.06
CA THR A 60 11.25 -7.70 -10.01
C THR A 60 12.48 -8.59 -10.27
N PRO A 61 13.65 -8.03 -10.62
CA PRO A 61 14.84 -8.82 -10.95
C PRO A 61 15.33 -9.77 -9.84
N ASN A 62 14.99 -9.51 -8.58
CA ASN A 62 15.29 -10.40 -7.45
C ASN A 62 14.22 -11.47 -7.18
N GLY A 63 13.18 -11.52 -8.03
CA GLY A 63 12.11 -12.52 -7.99
C GLY A 63 10.85 -12.10 -7.24
N ASN A 64 10.82 -10.91 -6.61
CA ASN A 64 9.66 -10.45 -5.84
C ASN A 64 8.50 -10.04 -6.75
N ASP A 65 7.34 -10.66 -6.54
CA ASP A 65 6.12 -10.39 -7.30
C ASP A 65 5.07 -9.62 -6.48
N TRP A 66 5.37 -9.24 -5.23
CA TRP A 66 4.43 -8.51 -4.38
C TRP A 66 4.49 -7.00 -4.60
N TRP A 67 3.31 -6.40 -4.63
CA TRP A 67 3.08 -4.97 -4.81
C TRP A 67 2.08 -4.47 -3.78
N TYR A 68 2.23 -3.22 -3.36
CA TYR A 68 1.28 -2.52 -2.50
C TYR A 68 0.52 -1.46 -3.27
N ARG A 69 -0.81 -1.38 -3.06
CA ARG A 69 -1.63 -0.25 -3.49
C ARG A 69 -1.49 0.89 -2.48
N ILE A 70 -1.06 2.07 -2.94
CA ILE A 70 -0.69 3.19 -2.07
C ILE A 70 -1.89 4.12 -1.89
N ALA A 71 -2.42 4.18 -0.68
CA ALA A 71 -3.61 4.95 -0.32
C ALA A 71 -3.30 6.41 0.02
N SER A 72 -2.16 6.68 0.64
CA SER A 72 -1.78 8.05 1.01
C SER A 72 -1.61 8.94 -0.22
N SER A 73 -1.89 10.23 -0.05
CA SER A 73 -1.55 11.27 -1.04
C SER A 73 -0.04 11.28 -1.30
N PRO A 74 0.41 11.54 -2.54
CA PRO A 74 -0.36 11.92 -3.74
C PRO A 74 -0.91 10.75 -4.57
N TRP A 75 -0.71 9.50 -4.15
CA TRP A 75 -1.05 8.32 -4.94
C TRP A 75 -2.53 7.96 -4.91
N ASN A 76 -3.21 8.19 -3.78
CA ASN A 76 -4.68 8.13 -3.65
C ASN A 76 -5.31 6.85 -4.25
N ASP A 77 -4.73 5.69 -3.92
CA ASP A 77 -5.17 4.37 -4.39
C ASP A 77 -5.09 4.18 -5.92
N ALA A 78 -4.38 5.03 -6.66
CA ALA A 78 -4.20 4.93 -8.11
C ALA A 78 -2.84 4.37 -8.53
N TYR A 79 -1.90 4.25 -7.59
CA TYR A 79 -0.54 3.79 -7.87
C TYR A 79 -0.13 2.66 -6.94
N TYR A 80 0.83 1.89 -7.42
CA TYR A 80 1.41 0.75 -6.76
C TYR A 80 2.93 0.89 -6.68
N SER A 81 3.52 0.38 -5.61
CA SER A 81 4.98 0.19 -5.48
C SER A 81 5.25 -1.29 -5.30
N ASP A 82 6.42 -1.75 -5.74
CA ASP A 82 6.91 -3.06 -5.33
C ASP A 82 7.05 -3.11 -3.81
N ALA A 83 6.77 -4.26 -3.21
CA ALA A 83 6.87 -4.48 -1.77
C ALA A 83 8.32 -4.70 -1.30
N ASP A 84 9.25 -4.98 -2.23
CA ASP A 84 10.67 -5.18 -1.93
C ASP A 84 11.31 -3.93 -1.33
N GLY A 85 10.81 -2.75 -1.73
CA GLY A 85 11.08 -1.43 -1.17
C GLY A 85 10.95 -1.28 0.35
N PHE A 86 10.22 -2.18 1.03
CA PHE A 86 9.68 -1.96 2.37
C PHE A 86 10.26 -2.88 3.44
N TYR A 87 10.09 -2.47 4.70
CA TYR A 87 10.45 -3.32 5.85
C TYR A 87 9.50 -4.51 6.04
N ASN A 88 8.23 -4.48 5.61
CA ASN A 88 7.35 -5.67 5.56
C ASN A 88 7.15 -6.46 6.89
N ASN A 89 7.59 -5.92 8.03
CA ASN A 89 7.56 -6.58 9.34
C ASN A 89 7.18 -5.60 10.47
N GLY A 90 6.63 -4.45 10.11
CA GLY A 90 6.26 -3.37 11.03
C GLY A 90 7.43 -2.53 11.56
N GLN A 91 8.68 -2.81 11.15
CA GLN A 91 9.80 -1.93 11.45
C GLN A 91 9.71 -0.65 10.61
N THR A 92 10.25 0.42 11.16
CA THR A 92 10.38 1.72 10.49
C THR A 92 11.84 2.14 10.32
N SER A 93 12.77 1.33 10.83
CA SER A 93 14.22 1.51 10.74
C SER A 93 14.93 0.19 11.05
N GLY A 94 16.22 0.11 10.72
CA GLY A 94 17.06 -1.06 10.99
C GLY A 94 17.50 -1.77 9.72
N PRO A 95 18.08 -2.97 9.84
CA PRO A 95 18.58 -3.72 8.69
C PRO A 95 17.44 -4.21 7.80
N SER A 96 17.77 -4.51 6.54
CA SER A 96 16.88 -5.28 5.66
C SER A 96 16.53 -6.62 6.28
N ASN A 97 15.34 -7.11 5.98
CA ASN A 97 14.88 -8.44 6.39
C ASN A 97 14.55 -9.30 5.15
N THR A 98 14.20 -10.56 5.39
CA THR A 98 13.94 -11.56 4.35
C THR A 98 12.47 -11.70 3.98
N VAL A 99 11.59 -10.84 4.51
CA VAL A 99 10.15 -10.91 4.27
C VAL A 99 9.79 -10.04 3.07
N TRP A 100 9.14 -10.65 2.09
CA TRP A 100 8.87 -10.02 0.79
C TRP A 100 7.66 -9.08 0.82
N VAL A 101 6.75 -9.29 1.79
CA VAL A 101 5.52 -8.52 1.96
C VAL A 101 5.00 -8.69 3.39
N ASP A 102 4.43 -7.63 3.97
CA ASP A 102 3.68 -7.72 5.21
C ASP A 102 2.36 -8.47 4.98
N THR A 103 2.24 -9.64 5.61
CA THR A 103 1.05 -10.49 5.45
C THR A 103 -0.18 -9.98 6.18
N ARG A 104 -0.06 -8.95 7.03
CA ARG A 104 -1.18 -8.28 7.71
C ARG A 104 -1.97 -7.39 6.77
N VAL A 105 -1.34 -6.91 5.70
CA VAL A 105 -2.03 -6.18 4.62
C VAL A 105 -2.89 -7.17 3.85
N PRO A 106 -4.20 -6.90 3.66
CA PRO A 106 -5.11 -7.82 2.98
C PRO A 106 -4.78 -7.92 1.49
N LEU A 107 -5.21 -9.01 0.85
CA LEU A 107 -5.13 -9.13 -0.60
C LEU A 107 -6.08 -8.13 -1.28
N CYS A 108 -5.65 -7.60 -2.42
CA CYS A 108 -6.57 -7.14 -3.45
C CYS A 108 -7.18 -8.38 -4.14
#